data_AF-A0A7C5EWN6-F1
#
_entry.id   AF-A0A7C5EWN6-F1
#
_cell.length_a   1.000
_cell.length_b   1.000
_cell.length_c   1.000
_cell.angle_alpha   90.00
_cell.angle_beta   90.00
_cell.angle_gamma   90.00
#
_symmetry.space_group_name_H-M   'P 1'
#
loop_
_entity.id
_entity.type
_entity.pdbx_description
1 polymer ?
#
loop_
_entity_poly.entity_id
_entity_poly.type
_entity_poly.pdbx_seq_one_letter_code
_entity_poly.pdbx_strand_id
1 'polypeptide(L)'
;MHLKRLASLILGIWLGGSLAVLWFTETNRFTPERLFRTPSTAAIDLMVKLPQEELRTFLDYQAAEVNRSITRQWEWAQLVLGAIVLILLTLSVSGNRYPAVLSLLMVITVAFLHWFMTPQMEKLGRATDFLPAQQISEQRDRLHSLETGYRTADSIKILLGLVAAGGLIRRRSRSQREIETD
;
A
#
# COMPACT_ATOMS: atom_id res chain seq x y z
N MET A 1 12.27 21.42 -18.14
CA MET A 1 13.08 20.53 -17.27
C MET A 1 12.51 20.36 -15.85
N HIS A 2 11.86 21.36 -15.25
CA HIS A 2 11.34 21.30 -13.86
C HIS A 2 10.21 20.27 -13.62
N LEU A 3 9.24 20.15 -14.55
CA LEU A 3 8.10 19.24 -14.41
C LEU A 3 8.50 17.76 -14.28
N LYS A 4 9.52 17.32 -15.03
CA LYS A 4 10.02 15.94 -14.96
C LYS A 4 10.72 15.64 -13.65
N ARG A 5 11.43 16.62 -13.07
CA ARG A 5 12.07 16.48 -11.75
C ARG A 5 11.02 16.37 -10.66
N LEU A 6 9.99 17.21 -10.74
CA LEU A 6 8.86 17.15 -9.82
C LEU A 6 8.12 15.81 -9.95
N ALA A 7 7.83 15.34 -11.16
CA ALA A 7 7.20 14.04 -11.40
C ALA A 7 8.04 12.88 -10.81
N SER A 8 9.37 12.90 -10.99
CA SER A 8 10.26 11.90 -10.40
C SER A 8 10.28 11.95 -8.87
N LEU A 9 10.23 13.14 -8.28
CA LEU A 9 10.16 13.31 -6.82
C LEU A 9 8.86 12.73 -6.26
N ILE A 10 7.73 13.07 -6.88
CA ILE A 10 6.41 12.60 -6.47
C ILE A 10 6.29 11.08 -6.66
N LEU A 11 6.83 10.53 -7.74
CA LEU A 11 6.90 9.09 -7.94
C LEU A 11 7.75 8.41 -6.85
N GLY A 12 8.83 9.04 -6.42
CA GLY A 12 9.62 8.59 -5.27
C GLY A 12 8.83 8.60 -3.96
N ILE A 13 8.05 9.64 -3.69
CA ILE A 13 7.14 9.73 -2.53
C ILE A 13 6.10 8.61 -2.58
N TRP A 14 5.52 8.35 -3.75
CA TRP A 14 4.55 7.27 -3.93
C TRP A 14 5.18 5.90 -3.64
N LEU A 15 6.35 5.59 -4.20
CA LEU A 15 7.03 4.33 -3.95
C LEU A 15 7.46 4.18 -2.48
N GLY A 16 8.07 5.21 -1.91
CA GLY A 16 8.51 5.22 -0.52
C GLY A 16 7.34 5.06 0.46
N GLY A 17 6.24 5.78 0.23
CA GLY A 17 5.02 5.65 1.02
C GLY A 17 4.38 4.26 0.92
N SER A 18 4.49 3.59 -0.25
CA SER A 18 3.98 2.23 -0.41
C SER A 18 4.77 1.23 0.45
N LEU A 19 6.09 1.35 0.47
CA LEU A 19 6.95 0.56 1.35
C LEU A 19 6.69 0.86 2.83
N ALA A 20 6.49 2.14 3.18
CA ALA A 20 6.19 2.54 4.55
C ALA A 20 4.85 1.97 5.05
N VAL A 21 3.80 1.99 4.22
CA VAL A 21 2.49 1.41 4.56
C VAL A 21 2.57 -0.12 4.64
N LEU A 22 3.28 -0.78 3.74
CA LEU A 22 3.55 -2.22 3.83
C LEU A 22 4.22 -2.57 5.16
N TRP A 23 5.28 -1.85 5.52
CA TRP A 23 5.97 -2.04 6.79
C TRP A 23 5.06 -1.80 8.01
N PHE A 24 4.30 -0.70 7.99
CA PHE A 24 3.43 -0.31 9.09
C PHE A 24 2.33 -1.35 9.33
N THR A 25 1.63 -1.76 8.27
CA THR A 25 0.52 -2.72 8.38
C THR A 25 0.99 -4.08 8.86
N GLU A 26 2.17 -4.53 8.43
CA GLU A 26 2.78 -5.77 8.92
C GLU A 26 3.19 -5.66 10.40
N THR A 27 3.83 -4.55 10.78
CA THR A 27 4.21 -4.30 12.18
C THR A 27 2.99 -4.25 13.09
N ASN A 28 1.91 -3.63 12.63
CA ASN A 28 0.69 -3.48 13.40
C ASN A 28 -0.02 -4.83 13.64
N ARG A 29 0.07 -5.77 12.69
CA ARG A 29 -0.49 -7.12 12.84
C ARG A 29 0.10 -7.89 14.03
N PHE A 30 1.36 -7.62 14.40
CA PHE A 30 2.02 -8.24 15.56
C PHE A 30 1.87 -7.44 16.87
N THR A 31 1.18 -6.30 16.85
CA THR A 31 0.97 -5.48 18.06
C THR A 31 0.20 -6.22 19.16
N PRO A 32 -0.90 -6.96 18.88
CA PRO A 32 -1.61 -7.72 19.90
C PRO A 32 -0.70 -8.68 20.66
N GLU A 33 0.09 -9.47 19.93
CA GLU A 33 1.05 -10.41 20.52
C GLU A 33 2.12 -9.71 21.38
N ARG A 34 2.63 -8.57 20.93
CA ARG A 34 3.58 -7.76 21.71
C ARG A 34 2.99 -7.24 23.01
N LEU A 35 1.71 -6.86 23.01
CA LEU A 35 1.01 -6.41 24.23
C LEU A 35 0.90 -7.54 25.27
N PHE A 36 0.71 -8.79 24.84
CA PHE A 36 0.71 -9.94 25.75
C PHE A 36 2.10 -10.35 26.24
N ARG A 37 3.14 -10.18 25.41
CA ARG A 37 4.53 -10.55 25.78
C ARG A 37 5.18 -9.56 26.75
N THR A 38 4.88 -8.28 26.60
CA THR A 38 5.48 -7.20 27.40
C THR A 38 4.44 -6.17 27.83
N PRO A 39 3.47 -6.54 28.69
CA PRO A 39 2.46 -5.60 29.18
C PRO A 39 3.09 -4.58 30.15
N SER A 40 2.58 -3.35 30.15
CA SER A 40 2.90 -2.39 31.22
C SER A 40 2.16 -2.75 32.51
N THR A 41 2.67 -2.35 33.68
CA THR A 41 2.04 -2.65 34.98
C THR A 41 0.58 -2.17 35.04
N ALA A 42 0.29 -0.99 34.48
CA ALA A 42 -1.07 -0.45 34.40
C ALA A 42 -1.97 -1.22 33.40
N ALA A 43 -1.40 -1.82 32.35
CA ALA A 43 -2.16 -2.62 31.39
C ALA A 43 -2.59 -3.96 32.01
N ILE A 44 -1.74 -4.59 32.84
CA ILE A 44 -2.05 -5.86 33.51
C ILE A 44 -3.38 -5.76 34.27
N ASP A 45 -3.57 -4.70 35.06
CA ASP A 45 -4.80 -4.49 35.86
C ASP A 45 -6.07 -4.35 35.00
N LEU A 46 -5.93 -3.84 33.77
CA LEU A 46 -7.03 -3.72 32.81
C LEU A 46 -7.26 -5.03 32.04
N MET A 47 -6.20 -5.78 31.73
CA MET A 47 -6.27 -7.04 30.99
C MET A 47 -6.97 -8.15 31.79
N VAL A 48 -6.91 -8.13 33.12
CA VAL A 48 -7.59 -9.10 34.00
C VAL A 48 -9.12 -9.00 33.94
N LYS A 49 -9.67 -7.89 33.40
CA LYS A 49 -11.12 -7.66 33.32
C LYS A 49 -11.83 -8.49 32.23
N LEU A 50 -11.09 -9.05 31.29
CA LEU A 50 -11.61 -9.90 30.21
C LEU A 50 -10.88 -11.25 30.21
N PRO A 51 -11.53 -12.34 29.79
CA PRO A 51 -10.85 -13.58 29.45
C PRO A 51 -9.75 -13.31 28.42
N GLN A 52 -8.59 -13.95 28.57
CA GLN A 52 -7.42 -13.72 27.71
C GLN A 52 -7.73 -13.93 26.22
N GLU A 53 -8.56 -14.93 25.89
CA GLU A 53 -8.97 -15.23 24.52
C GLU A 53 -9.81 -14.12 23.92
N GLU A 54 -10.81 -13.61 24.64
CA GLU A 54 -11.66 -12.52 24.19
C GLU A 54 -10.88 -11.22 24.00
N LEU A 55 -9.98 -10.90 24.94
CA LEU A 55 -9.09 -9.76 24.83
C LEU A 55 -8.19 -9.88 23.60
N ARG A 56 -7.66 -11.07 23.32
CA ARG A 56 -6.82 -11.31 22.15
C ARG A 56 -7.60 -11.10 20.86
N THR A 57 -8.78 -11.72 20.73
CA THR A 57 -9.65 -11.54 19.56
C THR A 57 -10.00 -10.08 19.35
N PHE A 58 -10.30 -9.33 20.44
CA PHE A 58 -10.58 -7.91 20.35
C PHE A 58 -9.37 -7.09 19.86
N LEU A 59 -8.17 -7.35 20.37
CA LEU A 59 -6.95 -6.68 19.93
C LEU A 59 -6.58 -7.03 18.47
N ASP A 60 -6.76 -8.28 18.07
CA ASP A 60 -6.55 -8.72 16.68
C ASP A 60 -7.54 -8.01 15.73
N TYR A 61 -8.81 -7.91 16.12
CA TYR A 61 -9.82 -7.14 15.39
C TYR A 61 -9.45 -5.65 15.29
N GLN A 62 -8.99 -5.04 16.38
CA GLN A 62 -8.57 -3.65 16.41
C GLN A 62 -7.38 -3.39 15.48
N ALA A 63 -6.37 -4.28 15.50
CA ALA A 63 -5.22 -4.19 14.60
C ALA A 63 -5.65 -4.33 13.13
N ALA A 64 -6.58 -5.24 12.83
CA ALA A 64 -7.14 -5.40 11.49
C ALA A 64 -7.88 -4.14 11.02
N GLU A 65 -8.68 -3.49 11.87
CA GLU A 65 -9.41 -2.28 11.50
C GLU A 65 -8.49 -1.07 11.28
N VAL A 66 -7.43 -0.94 12.09
CA VAL A 66 -6.38 0.07 11.87
C VAL A 66 -5.71 -0.15 10.52
N ASN A 67 -5.37 -1.40 10.17
CA ASN A 67 -4.77 -1.72 8.88
C ASN A 67 -5.70 -1.40 7.70
N ARG A 68 -6.99 -1.74 7.81
CA ARG A 68 -8.00 -1.40 6.79
C ARG A 68 -8.09 0.10 6.58
N SER A 69 -8.14 0.87 7.66
CA SER A 69 -8.20 2.33 7.61
C SER A 69 -6.97 2.93 6.93
N ILE A 70 -5.77 2.48 7.30
CA ILE A 70 -4.51 2.97 6.72
C ILE A 70 -4.39 2.59 5.24
N THR A 71 -4.71 1.34 4.87
CA THR A 71 -4.71 0.91 3.47
C THR A 71 -5.66 1.78 2.64
N ARG A 72 -6.89 2.00 3.10
CA ARG A 72 -7.87 2.81 2.39
C ARG A 72 -7.44 4.27 2.20
N GLN A 73 -6.91 4.88 3.27
CA GLN A 73 -6.38 6.24 3.20
C GLN A 73 -5.18 6.34 2.25
N TRP A 74 -4.32 5.31 2.27
CA TRP A 74 -3.17 5.25 1.39
C TRP A 74 -3.56 5.10 -0.08
N GLU A 75 -4.50 4.21 -0.41
CA GLU A 75 -5.01 4.07 -1.78
C GLU A 75 -5.55 5.39 -2.33
N TRP A 76 -6.29 6.15 -1.53
CA TRP A 76 -6.72 7.51 -1.90
C TRP A 76 -5.54 8.45 -2.15
N ALA A 77 -4.55 8.46 -1.26
CA ALA A 77 -3.34 9.25 -1.47
C ALA A 77 -2.62 8.85 -2.76
N GLN A 78 -2.55 7.55 -3.08
CA GLN A 78 -1.95 7.05 -4.32
C GLN A 78 -2.70 7.52 -5.56
N LEU A 79 -4.04 7.55 -5.54
CA LEU A 79 -4.84 8.08 -6.65
C LEU A 79 -4.56 9.58 -6.87
N VAL A 80 -4.46 10.36 -5.79
CA VAL A 80 -4.12 11.80 -5.87
C VAL A 80 -2.70 11.99 -6.40
N LEU A 81 -1.72 11.29 -5.83
CA LEU A 81 -0.32 11.34 -6.29
C LEU A 81 -0.20 10.93 -7.76
N GLY A 82 -0.92 9.89 -8.17
CA GLY A 82 -0.91 9.40 -9.54
C GLY A 82 -1.55 10.35 -10.52
N ALA A 83 -2.66 11.00 -10.16
CA ALA A 83 -3.24 12.07 -10.97
C ALA A 83 -2.24 13.22 -11.16
N ILE A 84 -1.55 13.64 -10.10
CA ILE A 84 -0.52 14.69 -10.17
C ILE A 84 0.63 14.26 -11.09
N VAL A 85 1.16 13.05 -10.94
CA VAL A 85 2.23 12.52 -11.80
C VAL A 85 1.80 12.50 -13.27
N LEU A 86 0.58 12.03 -13.55
CA LEU A 86 0.04 11.99 -14.90
C LEU A 86 -0.06 13.39 -15.51
N ILE A 87 -0.64 14.36 -14.79
CA ILE A 87 -0.76 15.75 -15.24
C ILE A 87 0.62 16.35 -15.54
N LEU A 88 1.60 16.16 -14.64
CA LEU A 88 2.95 16.68 -14.84
C LEU A 88 3.65 16.05 -16.07
N LEU A 89 3.42 14.75 -16.31
CA LEU A 89 3.99 14.04 -17.45
C LEU A 89 3.30 14.39 -18.77
N THR A 90 1.98 14.63 -18.79
CA THR A 90 1.24 15.04 -19.99
C THR A 90 1.51 16.48 -20.39
N LEU A 91 1.68 17.39 -19.41
CA LEU A 91 2.03 18.79 -19.66
C LEU A 91 3.51 18.96 -20.04
N SER A 92 4.36 17.99 -19.70
CA SER A 92 5.73 17.98 -20.15
C SER A 92 5.80 17.70 -21.66
N VAL A 93 5.95 18.74 -22.48
CA VAL A 93 6.18 18.68 -23.93
C VAL A 93 7.42 17.83 -24.22
N SER A 94 7.23 16.52 -24.42
CA SER A 94 8.29 15.63 -24.90
C SER A 94 7.66 14.45 -25.62
N GLY A 95 8.22 14.07 -26.77
CA GLY A 95 7.66 13.04 -27.65
C GLY A 95 7.56 11.64 -27.05
N ASN A 96 8.16 11.37 -25.88
CA ASN A 96 8.11 10.04 -25.27
C ASN A 96 7.06 9.94 -24.16
N ARG A 97 5.95 9.28 -24.46
CA ARG A 97 4.84 9.04 -23.53
C ARG A 97 5.03 7.81 -22.64
N TYR A 98 6.13 7.07 -22.78
CA TYR A 98 6.34 5.81 -22.05
C TYR A 98 6.20 5.93 -20.52
N PRO A 99 6.83 6.89 -19.80
CA PRO A 99 6.63 7.03 -18.35
C PRO A 99 5.18 7.36 -17.99
N ALA A 100 4.48 8.13 -18.83
CA ALA A 100 3.08 8.47 -18.60
C ALA A 100 2.18 7.22 -18.72
N VAL A 101 2.47 6.33 -19.69
CA VAL A 101 1.75 5.05 -19.83
C VAL A 101 1.98 4.16 -18.61
N LEU A 102 3.22 4.04 -18.12
CA LEU A 102 3.49 3.26 -16.91
C LEU A 102 2.80 3.83 -15.67
N SER A 103 2.85 5.15 -15.47
CA SER A 103 2.12 5.81 -14.39
C SER A 103 0.61 5.64 -14.51
N LEU A 104 0.07 5.62 -15.73
CA LEU A 104 -1.35 5.35 -15.97
C LEU A 104 -1.72 3.92 -15.57
N LEU A 105 -0.90 2.93 -15.94
CA LEU A 105 -1.10 1.55 -15.51
C LEU A 105 -1.07 1.43 -13.98
N MET A 106 -0.16 2.12 -13.30
CA MET A 106 -0.13 2.15 -11.84
C MET A 106 -1.42 2.72 -11.24
N VAL A 107 -1.94 3.82 -11.79
CA VAL A 107 -3.20 4.43 -11.34
C VAL A 107 -4.37 3.48 -11.56
N ILE A 108 -4.45 2.82 -12.72
CA ILE A 108 -5.48 1.83 -13.02
C ILE A 108 -5.41 0.67 -12.02
N THR A 109 -4.21 0.18 -11.70
CA THR A 109 -4.04 -0.86 -10.68
C THR A 109 -4.56 -0.39 -9.31
N VAL A 110 -4.19 0.81 -8.85
CA VAL A 110 -4.68 1.33 -7.56
C VAL A 110 -6.19 1.51 -7.57
N ALA A 111 -6.77 2.02 -8.66
CA ALA A 111 -8.21 2.14 -8.81
C ALA A 111 -8.90 0.77 -8.71
N PHE A 112 -8.37 -0.23 -9.42
CA PHE A 112 -8.90 -1.59 -9.34
C PHE A 112 -8.85 -2.14 -7.91
N LEU A 113 -7.71 -1.98 -7.22
CA LEU A 113 -7.57 -2.40 -5.83
C LEU A 113 -8.59 -1.70 -4.92
N HIS A 114 -8.67 -0.38 -5.02
CA HIS A 114 -9.51 0.45 -4.17
C HIS A 114 -11.01 0.17 -4.32
N TRP A 115 -11.51 0.09 -5.56
CA TRP A 115 -12.95 -0.05 -5.80
C TRP A 115 -13.44 -1.50 -5.82
N PHE A 116 -12.58 -2.47 -6.15
CA PHE A 116 -13.00 -3.86 -6.29
C PHE A 116 -12.43 -4.77 -5.22
N MET A 117 -11.12 -4.74 -4.95
CA MET A 117 -10.50 -5.71 -4.04
C MET A 117 -10.69 -5.34 -2.56
N THR A 118 -10.31 -4.12 -2.18
CA THR A 118 -10.35 -3.62 -0.80
C THR A 118 -11.74 -3.75 -0.15
N PRO A 119 -12.86 -3.32 -0.79
CA PRO A 119 -14.18 -3.50 -0.17
C PRO A 119 -14.59 -4.97 -0.01
N GLN A 120 -14.14 -5.88 -0.88
CA GLN A 120 -14.39 -7.31 -0.72
C GLN A 120 -13.58 -7.90 0.44
N MET A 121 -12.30 -7.53 0.55
CA MET A 121 -11.42 -7.92 1.64
C MET A 121 -11.93 -7.43 3.00
N GLU A 122 -12.45 -6.21 3.07
CA GLU A 122 -13.01 -5.67 4.32
C GLU A 122 -14.28 -6.40 4.75
N LYS A 123 -15.20 -6.68 3.81
CA LYS A 123 -16.43 -7.42 4.09
C LYS A 123 -16.14 -8.83 4.60
N LEU A 124 -15.28 -9.56 3.89
CA LEU A 124 -14.90 -10.92 4.27
C LEU A 124 -14.07 -10.92 5.56
N GLY A 125 -13.12 -10.00 5.69
CA GLY A 125 -12.32 -9.83 6.90
C GLY A 125 -13.20 -9.69 8.14
N ARG A 126 -14.13 -8.74 8.15
CA ARG A 126 -15.06 -8.53 9.29
C ARG A 126 -15.93 -9.74 9.59
N ALA A 127 -16.30 -10.53 8.57
CA ALA A 127 -17.05 -11.77 8.77
C ALA A 127 -16.19 -12.88 9.40
N THR A 128 -14.88 -12.86 9.19
CA THR A 128 -13.95 -13.89 9.67
C THR A 128 -13.20 -13.54 10.96
N ASP A 129 -13.14 -12.26 11.35
CA ASP A 129 -12.30 -11.78 12.47
C ASP A 129 -12.67 -12.41 13.83
N PHE A 130 -13.92 -12.86 14.01
CA PHE A 130 -14.39 -13.51 15.24
C PHE A 130 -14.44 -15.04 15.15
N LEU A 131 -14.08 -15.62 14.01
CA LEU A 131 -14.03 -17.06 13.86
C LEU A 131 -12.77 -17.61 14.58
N PRO A 132 -12.84 -18.76 15.26
CA PRO A 132 -11.67 -19.43 15.82
C PRO A 132 -10.63 -19.72 14.74
N ALA A 133 -9.35 -19.58 15.07
CA ALA A 133 -8.25 -19.78 14.12
C ALA A 133 -8.21 -21.19 13.50
N GLN A 134 -8.69 -22.21 14.22
CA GLN A 134 -8.74 -23.60 13.73
C GLN A 134 -9.96 -23.91 12.87
N GLN A 135 -10.94 -23.00 12.75
CA GLN A 135 -12.15 -23.26 11.98
C GLN A 135 -11.87 -23.03 10.49
N ILE A 136 -11.77 -24.14 9.74
CA ILE A 136 -11.76 -24.10 8.27
C ILE A 136 -13.10 -23.54 7.81
N SER A 137 -13.06 -22.42 7.10
CA SER A 137 -14.25 -21.79 6.54
C SER A 137 -13.96 -21.33 5.12
N GLU A 138 -14.90 -21.55 4.22
CA GLU A 138 -14.79 -21.12 2.82
C GLU A 138 -14.53 -19.61 2.70
N GLN A 139 -15.03 -18.83 3.68
CA GLN A 139 -14.80 -17.38 3.76
C GLN A 139 -13.32 -17.02 4.00
N ARG A 140 -12.60 -17.79 4.82
CA ARG A 140 -11.15 -17.60 5.05
C ARG A 140 -10.34 -17.91 3.80
N ASP A 141 -10.67 -18.99 3.09
CA ASP A 141 -9.97 -19.34 1.86
C ASP A 141 -10.15 -18.26 0.78
N ARG A 142 -11.38 -17.75 0.64
CA ARG A 142 -11.66 -16.61 -0.25
C ARG A 142 -10.91 -15.35 0.17
N LEU A 143 -10.86 -15.05 1.46
CA LEU A 143 -10.10 -13.91 1.99
C LEU A 143 -8.60 -14.06 1.68
N HIS A 144 -8.01 -15.22 1.92
CA HIS A 144 -6.60 -15.49 1.60
C HIS A 144 -6.30 -15.35 0.11
N SER A 145 -7.20 -15.82 -0.75
CA SER A 145 -7.07 -15.63 -2.20
C SER A 145 -7.07 -14.14 -2.59
N LEU A 146 -8.01 -13.35 -2.04
CA LEU A 146 -8.09 -11.91 -2.28
C LEU A 146 -6.86 -11.17 -1.75
N GLU A 147 -6.41 -11.48 -0.55
CA GLU A 147 -5.19 -10.88 0.03
C GLU A 147 -3.94 -11.20 -0.78
N THR A 148 -3.87 -12.42 -1.33
CA THR A 148 -2.76 -12.83 -2.20
C THR A 148 -2.80 -12.05 -3.50
N GLY A 149 -3.97 -11.98 -4.15
CA GLY A 149 -4.17 -11.18 -5.37
C GLY A 149 -3.83 -9.70 -5.17
N TYR A 150 -4.28 -9.11 -4.06
CA TYR A 150 -3.95 -7.73 -3.67
C TYR A 150 -2.43 -7.54 -3.56
N ARG A 151 -1.73 -8.42 -2.83
CA ARG A 151 -0.27 -8.35 -2.64
C ARG A 151 0.50 -8.49 -3.95
N THR A 152 0.05 -9.38 -4.83
CA THR A 152 0.64 -9.57 -6.16
C THR A 152 0.48 -8.32 -7.03
N ALA A 153 -0.73 -7.77 -7.10
CA ALA A 153 -1.01 -6.56 -7.87
C ALA A 153 -0.24 -5.34 -7.31
N ASP A 154 -0.15 -5.20 -6.00
CA ASP A 154 0.63 -4.14 -5.34
C ASP A 154 2.13 -4.24 -5.66
N SER A 155 2.68 -5.47 -5.65
CA SER A 155 4.07 -5.74 -6.02
C SER A 155 4.37 -5.40 -7.48
N ILE A 156 3.47 -5.77 -8.39
CA ILE A 156 3.57 -5.42 -9.82
C ILE A 156 3.57 -3.90 -10.00
N LYS A 157 2.68 -3.18 -9.29
CA LYS A 157 2.64 -1.71 -9.34
C LYS A 157 3.96 -1.08 -8.87
N ILE A 158 4.56 -1.57 -7.79
CA ILE A 158 5.86 -1.09 -7.31
C ILE A 158 6.93 -1.30 -8.39
N LEU A 159 6.96 -2.47 -9.02
CA LEU A 159 7.90 -2.75 -10.12
C LEU A 159 7.71 -1.79 -11.31
N LEU A 160 6.47 -1.55 -11.72
CA LEU A 160 6.16 -0.57 -12.78
C LEU A 160 6.66 0.84 -12.42
N GLY A 161 6.48 1.25 -11.17
CA GLY A 161 6.96 2.55 -10.70
C GLY A 161 8.49 2.65 -10.68
N LEU A 162 9.20 1.58 -10.31
CA LEU A 162 10.66 1.53 -10.39
C LEU A 162 11.15 1.64 -11.84
N VAL A 163 10.51 0.95 -12.78
CA VAL A 163 10.83 1.05 -14.22
C VAL A 163 10.56 2.47 -14.74
N ALA A 164 9.43 3.08 -14.35
CA ALA A 164 9.11 4.45 -14.73
C ALA A 164 10.14 5.45 -14.17
N ALA A 165 10.54 5.31 -12.90
CA ALA A 165 11.56 6.13 -12.27
C ALA A 165 12.93 5.97 -12.96
N GLY A 166 13.35 4.73 -13.24
CA GLY A 166 14.58 4.44 -13.98
C GLY A 166 14.60 5.04 -15.38
N GLY A 167 13.46 4.97 -16.09
CA GLY A 167 13.28 5.60 -17.40
C GLY A 167 13.40 7.13 -17.36
N LEU A 168 12.91 7.78 -16.30
CA LEU A 168 13.04 9.22 -16.09
C LEU A 168 14.48 9.63 -15.74
N ILE A 169 15.17 8.86 -14.90
CA ILE A 169 16.54 9.13 -14.46
C ILE A 169 17.56 8.92 -15.60
N ARG A 170 17.50 7.78 -16.31
CA ARG A 170 18.47 7.46 -17.38
C ARG A 170 18.46 8.49 -18.51
N ARG A 171 17.30 9.10 -18.78
CA ARG A 171 17.15 10.16 -19.79
C ARG A 171 17.83 11.48 -19.39
N ARG A 172 17.91 11.79 -18.11
CA ARG A 172 18.68 12.95 -17.61
C ARG A 172 20.15 12.83 -18.02
N SER A 173 20.75 11.65 -17.81
CA SER A 173 22.15 11.42 -18.12
C SER A 173 22.46 11.56 -19.62
N ARG A 174 21.51 11.22 -20.49
CA ARG A 174 21.68 11.33 -21.94
C ARG A 174 21.58 12.79 -22.43
N SER A 175 20.57 13.54 -21.97
CA SER A 175 20.36 14.93 -22.37
C SER A 175 21.43 15.90 -21.82
N GLN A 176 22.08 15.59 -20.68
CA GLN A 176 23.20 16.41 -20.19
C GLN A 176 24.48 16.18 -21.00
N ARG A 177 24.73 14.97 -21.50
CA ARG A 177 25.92 14.66 -22.31
C ARG A 177 25.91 15.32 -23.68
N GLU A 178 24.75 15.48 -24.30
CA GLU A 178 24.62 16.17 -25.59
C GLU A 178 24.91 17.68 -25.49
N ILE A 179 24.73 18.29 -24.31
CA ILE A 179 25.00 19.73 -24.09
C ILE A 179 26.49 19.99 -23.78
N GLU A 180 27.25 18.97 -23.38
CA GLU A 180 28.67 19.09 -23.01
C GLU A 180 29.62 18.79 -24.19
N THR A 181 29.08 18.34 -25.32
CA THR A 181 29.81 18.02 -26.56
C THR A 181 29.68 19.07 -27.67
N ASP A 182 28.89 20.11 -27.45
CA ASP A 182 28.76 21.30 -28.33
C ASP A 182 29.51 22.50 -27.71
#